data_AF-A0A3N8QQT7-F1
#
_entry.id   AF-A0A3N8QQT7-F1
#
_cell.length_a   1.000
_cell.length_b   1.000
_cell.length_c   1.000
_cell.angle_alpha   90.00
_cell.angle_beta   90.00
_cell.angle_gamma   90.00
#
_symmetry.space_group_name_H-M   'P 1'
#
loop_
_entity.id
_entity.type
_entity.pdbx_description
1 polymer ?
#
loop_
_entity_poly.entity_id
_entity_poly.type
_entity_poly.pdbx_seq_one_letter_code
_entity_poly.pdbx_strand_id
1 'polypeptide(L)'
;MSNFLKWIKGARWRMSLSHCFEGLLIQAPVTLLAGNEWVGALGVVIWYWSRKKLEAETRIEKAGQTHVDTWAAGWFPWQWDAYMVLDVVLPATTCFLIAYLIAIWA
;
A
#
# COMPACT_ATOMS: atom_id res chain seq x y z
N MET A 1 -25.02 -11.98 -10.07
CA MET A 1 -23.92 -12.63 -10.82
C MET A 1 -23.13 -11.64 -11.70
N SER A 2 -23.77 -10.95 -12.65
CA SER A 2 -23.12 -10.00 -13.59
C SER A 2 -22.35 -8.86 -12.89
N ASN A 3 -22.95 -8.18 -11.91
CA ASN A 3 -22.30 -7.09 -11.18
C ASN A 3 -21.16 -7.56 -10.27
N PHE A 4 -21.28 -8.75 -9.67
CA PHE A 4 -20.22 -9.36 -8.86
C PHE A 4 -19.04 -9.79 -9.73
N LEU A 5 -19.27 -10.36 -10.92
CA LEU A 5 -18.21 -10.71 -11.86
C LEU A 5 -17.57 -9.48 -12.53
N LYS A 6 -18.34 -8.41 -12.80
CA LYS A 6 -17.79 -7.11 -13.21
C LYS A 6 -17.00 -6.46 -12.07
N TRP A 7 -17.46 -6.61 -10.83
CA TRP A 7 -16.73 -6.18 -9.66
C TRP A 7 -15.47 -7.02 -9.45
N ILE A 8 -15.45 -8.34 -9.62
CA ILE A 8 -14.23 -9.15 -9.55
C ILE A 8 -13.28 -8.84 -10.73
N LYS A 9 -13.81 -8.61 -11.94
CA LYS A 9 -13.00 -8.25 -13.11
C LYS A 9 -12.46 -6.81 -13.04
N GLY A 10 -13.20 -5.89 -12.42
CA GLY A 10 -12.82 -4.49 -12.23
C GLY A 10 -12.06 -4.22 -10.93
N ALA A 11 -12.30 -5.02 -9.89
CA ALA A 11 -11.49 -5.09 -8.70
C ALA A 11 -10.17 -5.71 -9.13
N ARG A 12 -9.11 -4.95 -9.00
CA ARG A 12 -7.77 -5.28 -9.47
C ARG A 12 -7.15 -6.38 -8.61
N TRP A 13 -7.87 -7.45 -8.27
CA TRP A 13 -7.46 -8.56 -7.38
C TRP A 13 -6.09 -9.13 -7.74
N ARG A 14 -5.77 -9.22 -9.05
CA ARG A 14 -4.44 -9.63 -9.52
C ARG A 14 -3.34 -8.65 -9.10
N MET A 15 -3.63 -7.36 -9.17
CA MET A 15 -2.72 -6.29 -8.76
C MET A 15 -2.61 -6.21 -7.23
N SER A 16 -3.73 -6.40 -6.53
CA SER A 16 -3.75 -6.45 -5.07
C SER A 16 -3.02 -7.67 -4.50
N LEU A 17 -3.11 -8.83 -5.15
CA LEU A 17 -2.29 -10.00 -4.83
C LEU A 17 -0.81 -9.76 -5.11
N SER A 18 -0.44 -9.11 -6.22
CA SER A 18 0.96 -8.76 -6.46
C SER A 18 1.49 -7.80 -5.40
N HIS A 19 0.65 -6.90 -4.88
CA HIS A 19 1.04 -6.02 -3.78
C HIS A 19 1.35 -6.78 -2.49
N CYS A 20 0.70 -7.90 -2.22
CA CYS A 20 1.05 -8.73 -1.06
C CYS A 20 2.46 -9.34 -1.20
N PHE A 21 2.83 -9.82 -2.40
CA PHE A 21 4.19 -10.30 -2.67
C PHE A 21 5.24 -9.18 -2.64
N GLU A 22 4.92 -8.02 -3.22
CA GLU A 22 5.77 -6.82 -3.11
C GLU A 22 5.96 -6.40 -1.65
N GLY A 23 4.89 -6.44 -0.84
CA GLY A 23 4.94 -6.18 0.60
C GLY A 23 5.91 -7.10 1.32
N LEU A 24 5.92 -8.39 0.99
CA LEU A 24 6.88 -9.35 1.53
C LEU A 24 8.34 -9.04 1.15
N LEU A 25 8.57 -8.59 -0.09
CA LEU A 25 9.90 -8.17 -0.55
C LEU A 25 10.43 -6.94 0.20
N ILE A 26 9.54 -6.13 0.78
CA ILE A 26 9.90 -5.00 1.64
C ILE A 26 10.03 -5.44 3.09
N GLN A 27 9.08 -6.24 3.59
CA GLN A 27 9.06 -6.69 4.98
C GLN A 27 10.30 -7.52 5.32
N ALA A 28 10.67 -8.50 4.49
CA ALA A 28 11.79 -9.40 4.78
C ALA A 28 13.13 -8.68 5.03
N PRO A 29 13.63 -7.78 4.15
CA PRO A 29 14.88 -7.08 4.40
C PRO A 29 14.77 -6.09 5.56
N VAL A 30 13.63 -5.41 5.74
CA VAL A 30 13.46 -4.46 6.86
C VAL A 30 13.45 -5.19 8.21
N THR A 31 12.74 -6.32 8.30
CA THR A 31 12.77 -7.19 9.48
C THR A 31 14.18 -7.69 9.78
N LEU A 32 14.93 -8.12 8.75
CA LEU A 32 16.29 -8.61 8.91
C LEU A 32 17.24 -7.52 9.44
N LEU A 33 17.13 -6.31 8.91
CA LEU A 33 17.96 -5.18 9.33
C LEU A 33 17.61 -4.68 10.74
N ALA A 34 16.33 -4.68 11.10
CA ALA A 34 15.85 -4.19 12.39
C ALA A 34 15.87 -5.26 13.50
N GLY A 35 15.98 -6.54 13.14
CA GLY A 35 15.78 -7.66 14.06
C GLY A 35 14.38 -7.72 14.66
N ASN A 36 13.37 -7.13 14.00
CA ASN A 36 12.02 -6.99 14.52
C ASN A 36 10.99 -7.00 13.38
N GLU A 37 10.08 -7.96 13.42
CA GLU A 37 9.05 -8.21 12.41
C GLU A 37 7.98 -7.12 12.32
N TRP A 38 7.71 -6.42 13.42
CA TRP A 38 6.79 -5.27 13.44
C TRP A 38 7.38 -4.07 12.72
N VAL A 39 8.70 -3.86 12.82
CA VAL A 39 9.40 -2.83 12.05
C VAL A 39 9.34 -3.16 10.56
N GLY A 40 9.48 -4.43 10.19
CA GLY A 40 9.25 -4.91 8.83
C GLY A 40 7.85 -4.57 8.31
N ALA A 41 6.81 -4.93 9.06
CA ALA A 41 5.43 -4.65 8.68
C ALA A 41 5.13 -3.14 8.58
N LEU A 42 5.68 -2.32 9.49
CA LEU A 42 5.57 -0.86 9.42
C LEU A 42 6.26 -0.30 8.17
N GLY A 43 7.42 -0.86 7.79
CA GLY A 43 8.12 -0.49 6.56
C GLY A 43 7.26 -0.64 5.31
N VAL A 44 6.43 -1.69 5.26
CA VAL A 44 5.47 -1.91 4.15
C VAL A 44 4.43 -0.80 4.11
N VAL A 45 3.88 -0.39 5.26
CA VAL A 45 2.92 0.73 5.33
C VAL A 45 3.56 2.01 4.80
N ILE A 46 4.75 2.34 5.28
CA ILE A 46 5.47 3.56 4.89
C ILE A 46 5.74 3.57 3.38
N TRP A 47 6.19 2.44 2.83
CA TRP A 47 6.47 2.30 1.40
C TRP A 47 5.23 2.54 0.55
N TYR A 48 4.14 1.82 0.84
CA TYR A 48 2.90 1.92 0.07
C TYR A 48 2.24 3.29 0.22
N TRP A 49 2.27 3.87 1.42
CA TRP A 49 1.76 5.22 1.66
C TRP A 49 2.53 6.25 0.82
N SER A 50 3.87 6.19 0.85
CA SER A 50 4.73 7.10 0.07
C SER A 50 4.47 6.97 -1.43
N ARG A 51 4.29 5.74 -1.93
CA ARG A 51 3.93 5.49 -3.33
C ARG A 51 2.57 6.08 -3.70
N LYS A 52 1.55 5.92 -2.86
CA LYS A 52 0.20 6.45 -3.13
C LYS A 52 0.13 7.97 -3.02
N LYS A 53 0.90 8.56 -2.10
CA LYS A 53 1.11 10.00 -2.06
C LYS A 53 1.69 10.49 -3.39
N LEU A 54 2.79 9.90 -3.87
CA LEU A 54 3.44 10.27 -5.13
C LEU A 54 2.50 10.11 -6.35
N GLU A 55 1.69 9.04 -6.37
CA GLU A 55 0.67 8.83 -7.42
C GLU A 55 -0.37 9.98 -7.42
N ALA A 56 -0.77 10.49 -6.26
CA ALA A 56 -1.69 11.62 -6.15
C ALA A 56 -1.03 12.94 -6.56
N GLU A 57 0.21 13.20 -6.14
CA GLU A 57 1.00 14.37 -6.55
C GLU A 57 1.13 14.41 -8.09
N THR A 58 1.51 13.29 -8.70
CA THR A 58 1.69 13.17 -10.16
C THR A 58 0.39 13.46 -10.93
N ARG A 59 -0.78 13.13 -10.37
CA ARG A 59 -2.07 13.41 -11.02
C ARG A 59 -2.38 14.91 -11.02
N ILE A 60 -2.07 15.61 -9.93
CA ILE A 60 -2.30 17.05 -9.79
C ILE A 60 -1.28 17.86 -10.57
N GLU A 61 -0.02 17.41 -10.61
CA GLU A 61 1.02 17.98 -11.46
C GLU A 61 0.61 17.94 -12.94
N LYS A 62 0.08 16.80 -13.42
CA LYS A 62 -0.44 16.66 -14.78
C LYS A 62 -1.65 17.57 -15.07
N ALA A 63 -2.35 18.04 -14.04
CA ALA A 63 -3.45 18.99 -14.17
C ALA A 63 -2.96 20.45 -14.26
N GLY A 64 -1.64 20.70 -14.19
CA GLY A 64 -1.04 22.02 -14.36
C GLY A 64 -1.10 22.91 -13.11
N GLN A 65 -1.22 22.33 -11.91
CA GLN A 65 -1.23 23.10 -10.67
C GLN A 65 0.17 23.56 -10.22
N THR A 66 0.21 24.50 -9.28
CA THR A 66 1.47 25.01 -8.74
C THR A 66 2.20 23.95 -7.93
N HIS A 67 3.54 24.03 -7.84
CA HIS A 67 4.35 23.04 -7.13
C HIS A 67 3.97 22.91 -5.64
N VAL A 68 3.53 24.00 -5.01
CA VAL A 68 3.09 24.02 -3.60
C VAL A 68 1.80 23.23 -3.43
N ASP A 69 0.83 23.42 -4.33
CA ASP A 69 -0.44 22.67 -4.31
C ASP A 69 -0.21 21.18 -4.58
N THR A 70 0.73 20.86 -5.47
CA THR A 70 1.13 19.49 -5.77
C THR A 70 1.68 18.78 -4.53
N TRP A 71 2.57 19.40 -3.76
CA TRP A 71 3.20 18.78 -2.58
C TRP A 71 2.24 18.58 -1.39
N ALA A 72 1.22 19.43 -1.29
CA ALA A 72 0.18 19.33 -0.26
C ALA A 72 -0.83 18.21 -0.55
N ALA A 73 -0.77 17.58 -1.72
CA ALA A 73 -1.73 16.58 -2.14
C ALA A 73 -1.39 15.17 -1.67
N GLY A 74 -2.44 14.37 -1.45
CA GLY A 74 -2.31 12.93 -1.25
C GLY A 74 -1.66 12.52 0.06
N TRP A 75 -1.55 13.42 1.04
CA TRP A 75 -1.08 13.07 2.38
C TRP A 75 -2.04 12.16 3.12
N PHE A 76 -3.34 12.28 2.84
CA PHE A 76 -4.38 11.61 3.60
C PHE A 76 -5.22 10.64 2.74
N PRO A 77 -5.68 9.50 3.30
CA PRO A 77 -6.40 8.47 2.54
C PRO A 77 -7.74 8.93 1.96
N TRP A 78 -8.40 9.91 2.59
CA TRP A 78 -9.66 10.46 2.08
C TRP A 78 -9.48 11.33 0.83
N GLN A 79 -8.24 11.69 0.48
CA GLN A 79 -7.90 12.36 -0.78
C GLN A 79 -7.63 11.34 -1.90
N TRP A 80 -7.64 10.03 -1.60
CA TRP A 80 -7.29 8.98 -2.54
C TRP A 80 -8.53 8.27 -3.09
N ASP A 81 -8.38 7.65 -4.26
CA ASP A 81 -9.39 6.71 -4.75
C ASP A 81 -9.47 5.48 -3.84
N ALA A 82 -10.65 4.85 -3.78
CA ALA A 82 -10.86 3.62 -3.01
C ALA A 82 -9.84 2.52 -3.34
N TYR A 83 -9.37 2.45 -4.59
CA TYR A 83 -8.35 1.48 -5.01
C TYR A 83 -6.96 1.78 -4.44
N MET A 84 -6.59 3.04 -4.31
CA MET A 84 -5.31 3.42 -3.70
C MET A 84 -5.28 3.06 -2.22
N VAL A 85 -6.41 3.25 -1.52
CA VAL A 85 -6.55 2.81 -0.13
C VAL A 85 -6.41 1.29 -0.03
N LEU A 86 -7.07 0.54 -0.92
CA LEU A 86 -7.00 -0.93 -0.95
C LEU A 86 -5.58 -1.44 -1.22
N ASP A 87 -4.84 -0.76 -2.10
CA ASP A 87 -3.44 -1.06 -2.42
C ASP A 87 -2.49 -0.84 -1.24
N VAL A 88 -2.88 -0.08 -0.20
CA VAL A 88 -2.11 0.03 1.06
C VAL A 88 -2.59 -1.00 2.08
N VAL A 89 -3.92 -1.12 2.26
CA VAL A 89 -4.52 -1.95 3.32
C VAL A 89 -4.20 -3.43 3.13
N LEU A 90 -4.31 -3.97 1.92
CA LEU A 90 -4.09 -5.40 1.67
C LEU A 90 -2.65 -5.85 1.94
N PRO A 91 -1.59 -5.21 1.39
CA PRO A 91 -0.24 -5.60 1.72
C PRO A 91 0.10 -5.33 3.19
N ALA A 92 -0.37 -4.22 3.77
CA ALA A 92 -0.14 -3.93 5.19
C ALA A 92 -0.72 -5.03 6.08
N THR A 93 -2.02 -5.31 5.99
CA THR A 93 -2.69 -6.35 6.78
C THR A 93 -2.05 -7.72 6.62
N THR A 94 -1.68 -8.09 5.39
CA THR A 94 -0.97 -9.36 5.12
C THR A 94 0.37 -9.42 5.84
N CYS A 95 1.17 -8.35 5.77
CA CYS A 95 2.48 -8.28 6.40
C CYS A 95 2.40 -8.24 7.93
N PHE A 96 1.39 -7.55 8.49
CA PHE A 96 1.11 -7.55 9.94
C PHE A 96 0.65 -8.93 10.44
N LEU A 97 -0.18 -9.64 9.68
CA LEU A 97 -0.56 -11.02 10.04
C LEU A 97 0.66 -11.95 10.01
N ILE A 98 1.55 -11.79 9.04
CA ILE A 98 2.78 -12.59 8.96
C ILE A 98 3.73 -12.25 10.11
N ALA A 99 3.90 -10.96 10.43
CA ALA A 99 4.68 -10.55 11.60
C ALA A 99 4.10 -11.14 12.89
N TYR A 100 2.79 -11.06 13.08
CA TYR A 100 2.12 -11.65 14.24
C TYR A 100 2.33 -13.17 14.33
N LEU A 101 2.22 -13.89 13.20
CA LEU A 101 2.52 -15.32 13.16
C LEU A 101 3.98 -15.57 13.56
N ILE A 102 4.94 -14.88 12.95
CA ILE A 102 6.36 -15.04 13.32
C ILE A 102 6.57 -14.80 14.81
N ALA A 103 5.98 -13.75 15.39
CA ALA A 103 6.12 -13.39 16.80
C ALA A 103 5.54 -14.44 17.77
N ILE A 104 4.51 -15.20 17.39
CA ILE A 104 3.93 -16.26 18.23
C ILE A 104 4.71 -17.58 18.11
N TRP A 105 5.29 -17.84 16.94
CA TRP A 105 5.99 -19.10 16.64
C TRP A 105 7.51 -19.03 16.85
N ALA A 106 8.08 -17.85 17.14
CA ALA A 106 9.48 -17.61 17.48
C ALA A 106 9.72 -17.69 19.00
#